data_AF-A0A7L0WW06-F1
#
_entry.id   AF-A0A7L0WW06-F1
#
_cell.length_a   1.000
_cell.length_b   1.000
_cell.length_c   1.000
_cell.angle_alpha   90.00
_cell.angle_beta   90.00
_cell.angle_gamma   90.00
#
_symmetry.space_group_name_H-M   'P 1'
#
loop_
_entity.id
_entity.type
_entity.pdbx_description
1 polymer ?
#
loop_
_entity_poly.entity_id
_entity_poly.type
_entity_poly.pdbx_seq_one_letter_code
_entity_poly.pdbx_strand_id
1 'polypeptide(L)'
;NLETKLKGFLDRATSWDSLEAITRIFCFYRTPVTEYVARHWQDDAFFGEQYLNGVNPVLLRRCARLPPNFAVTPAMVAPSLGPH
;
A
#
# COMPACT_ATOMS: atom_id res chain seq x y z
N ASN A 1 16.58 -7.32 15.54
CA ASN A 1 15.63 -8.40 15.20
C ASN A 1 16.43 -9.60 14.68
N LEU A 2 16.82 -10.51 15.58
CA LEU A 2 17.75 -11.61 15.30
C LEU A 2 17.16 -12.62 14.30
N GLU A 3 15.85 -12.80 14.34
CA GLU A 3 15.12 -13.76 13.51
C GLU A 3 15.14 -13.41 12.01
N THR A 4 15.05 -12.12 11.66
CA THR A 4 15.16 -11.64 10.27
C THR A 4 16.56 -11.80 9.71
N LYS A 5 17.58 -11.74 10.58
CA LYS A 5 18.98 -12.00 10.23
C LYS A 5 19.23 -13.50 10.03
N LEU A 6 18.75 -14.34 10.96
CA LEU A 6 18.82 -15.81 10.86
C LEU A 6 18.14 -16.38 9.61
N LYS A 7 17.12 -15.69 9.10
CA LYS A 7 16.39 -16.08 7.89
C LYS A 7 16.93 -15.45 6.60
N GLY A 8 18.06 -14.73 6.69
CA GLY A 8 18.77 -14.18 5.54
C GLY A 8 18.10 -13.00 4.85
N PHE A 9 17.03 -12.42 5.42
CA PHE A 9 16.36 -11.27 4.81
C PHE A 9 17.15 -9.96 4.94
N LEU A 10 17.96 -9.84 5.99
CA LEU A 10 18.82 -8.67 6.23
C LEU A 10 20.16 -8.76 5.50
N ASP A 11 20.64 -9.97 5.23
CA ASP A 11 21.94 -10.23 4.59
C ASP A 11 21.79 -10.59 3.10
N ARG A 12 20.60 -10.36 2.53
CA ARG A 12 20.28 -10.67 1.13
C ARG A 12 20.97 -9.66 0.20
N ALA A 13 21.97 -10.12 -0.55
CA ALA A 13 22.72 -9.29 -1.50
C ALA A 13 21.96 -8.98 -2.81
N THR A 14 20.81 -9.60 -3.04
CA THR A 14 20.03 -9.50 -4.29
C THR A 14 18.60 -9.05 -4.05
N SER A 15 17.99 -8.41 -5.06
CA SER A 15 16.58 -8.02 -5.05
C SER A 15 15.65 -9.20 -4.87
N TRP A 16 14.42 -8.93 -4.38
CA TRP A 16 13.32 -9.89 -4.33
C TRP A 16 12.93 -10.36 -5.72
N ASP A 17 12.70 -11.67 -5.87
CA ASP A 17 12.37 -12.29 -7.16
C ASP A 17 10.94 -11.95 -7.62
N SER A 18 10.07 -11.59 -6.67
CA SER A 18 8.70 -11.13 -6.92
C SER A 18 8.14 -10.40 -5.69
N LEU A 19 7.04 -9.67 -5.87
CA LEU A 19 6.27 -9.11 -4.75
C LEU A 19 5.70 -10.22 -3.85
N GLU A 20 5.34 -11.36 -4.43
CA GLU A 20 4.89 -12.53 -3.66
C GLU A 20 6.01 -13.08 -2.75
N ALA A 21 7.27 -13.00 -3.17
CA ALA A 21 8.39 -13.41 -2.32
C ALA A 21 8.49 -12.55 -1.05
N ILE A 22 8.09 -11.27 -1.10
CA ILE A 22 8.03 -10.37 0.07
C ILE A 22 7.02 -10.87 1.10
N THR A 23 5.93 -11.50 0.66
CA THR A 23 4.88 -11.99 1.57
C THR A 23 5.39 -13.07 2.54
N ARG A 24 6.51 -13.73 2.21
CA ARG A 24 7.18 -14.69 3.11
C ARG A 24 7.59 -14.06 4.44
N ILE A 25 7.83 -12.75 4.49
CA ILE A 25 8.09 -12.03 5.74
C ILE A 25 6.89 -12.16 6.69
N PHE A 26 5.67 -12.09 6.16
CA PHE A 26 4.45 -12.21 6.96
C PHE A 26 4.24 -13.61 7.53
N CYS A 27 4.90 -14.66 7.03
CA CYS A 27 4.91 -15.98 7.67
C CYS A 27 5.57 -15.96 9.06
N PHE A 28 6.42 -14.96 9.33
CA PHE A 28 7.20 -14.87 10.56
C PHE A 28 6.66 -13.81 11.52
N TYR A 29 6.04 -12.76 10.98
CA TYR A 29 5.36 -11.73 11.76
C TYR A 29 3.85 -11.80 11.51
N ARG A 30 3.22 -12.90 11.95
CA ARG A 30 1.78 -13.12 11.77
C ARG A 30 0.95 -12.41 12.83
N THR A 31 0.15 -11.47 12.37
CA THR A 31 -0.95 -10.83 13.09
C THR A 31 -2.17 -10.80 12.16
N PRO A 32 -3.40 -10.66 12.69
CA PRO A 32 -4.58 -10.46 11.85
C PRO A 32 -4.42 -9.30 10.85
N VAL A 33 -3.73 -8.23 11.27
CA VAL A 33 -3.45 -7.06 10.42
C VAL A 33 -2.53 -7.42 9.27
N THR A 34 -1.41 -8.10 9.53
CA THR A 34 -0.45 -8.47 8.46
C THR A 34 -1.04 -9.48 7.48
N GLU A 35 -1.90 -10.39 7.95
CA GLU A 35 -2.60 -11.33 7.06
C GLU A 35 -3.61 -10.61 6.17
N TYR A 36 -4.35 -9.64 6.73
CA TYR A 36 -5.27 -8.81 5.96
C TYR A 36 -4.52 -7.97 4.92
N VAL A 37 -3.45 -7.28 5.33
CA VAL A 37 -2.60 -6.50 4.41
C VAL A 37 -2.06 -7.38 3.28
N ALA A 38 -1.52 -8.57 3.59
CA ALA A 38 -0.98 -9.46 2.58
C ALA A 38 -2.03 -9.91 1.53
N ARG A 39 -3.31 -9.98 1.92
CA ARG A 39 -4.42 -10.34 1.01
C ARG A 39 -4.93 -9.16 0.20
N HIS A 40 -4.97 -7.96 0.79
CA HIS A 40 -5.70 -6.81 0.25
C HIS A 40 -4.82 -5.67 -0.27
N TRP A 41 -3.48 -5.80 -0.24
CA TRP A 41 -2.58 -4.70 -0.63
C TRP A 41 -2.76 -4.18 -2.07
N GLN A 42 -3.37 -4.96 -2.97
CA GLN A 42 -3.67 -4.55 -4.35
C GLN A 42 -5.06 -3.94 -4.52
N ASP A 43 -5.89 -3.94 -3.48
CA ASP A 43 -7.25 -3.43 -3.57
C ASP A 43 -7.24 -1.90 -3.42
N ASP A 44 -7.73 -1.17 -4.42
CA ASP A 44 -7.76 0.30 -4.41
C ASP A 44 -8.51 0.87 -3.20
N ALA A 45 -9.60 0.20 -2.78
CA ALA A 45 -10.35 0.56 -1.58
C ALA A 45 -9.47 0.47 -0.32
N PHE A 46 -8.72 -0.63 -0.17
CA PHE A 46 -7.83 -0.80 0.96
C PHE A 46 -6.66 0.20 0.92
N PHE A 47 -6.09 0.45 -0.26
CA PHE A 47 -5.08 1.50 -0.43
C PHE A 47 -5.60 2.87 0.03
N GLY A 48 -6.84 3.23 -0.32
CA GLY A 48 -7.49 4.45 0.12
C GLY A 48 -7.74 4.50 1.63
N GLU A 49 -8.24 3.42 2.23
CA GLU A 49 -8.53 3.32 3.67
C GLU A 49 -7.31 3.56 4.56
N GLN A 50 -6.11 3.18 4.10
CA GLN A 50 -4.87 3.39 4.86
C GLN A 50 -4.55 4.88 5.10
N TYR A 51 -5.04 5.78 4.25
CA TYR A 51 -4.89 7.23 4.48
C TYR A 51 -5.75 7.78 5.62
N LEU A 52 -6.72 6.99 6.12
CA LEU A 52 -7.58 7.34 7.24
C LEU A 52 -7.30 6.50 8.50
N ASN A 53 -7.00 5.21 8.32
CA ASN A 53 -6.90 4.24 9.42
C ASN A 53 -5.54 3.54 9.51
N GLY A 54 -4.63 3.86 8.60
CA GLY A 54 -3.32 3.22 8.51
C GLY A 54 -2.27 3.83 9.42
N VAL A 55 -1.00 3.57 9.07
CA VAL A 55 0.15 4.00 9.87
C VAL A 55 0.29 5.52 9.95
N ASN A 56 -0.18 6.25 8.93
CA ASN A 56 -0.06 7.70 8.87
C ASN A 56 -1.36 8.40 8.43
N PRO A 57 -2.32 8.60 9.35
CA PRO A 57 -3.66 9.12 9.02
C PRO A 57 -3.75 10.66 9.04
N VAL A 58 -2.64 11.40 8.95
CA VAL A 58 -2.64 12.87 9.15
C VAL A 58 -2.56 13.69 7.86
N LEU A 59 -2.32 13.05 6.71
CA LEU A 59 -2.03 13.75 5.44
C LEU A 59 -3.29 13.98 4.58
N LEU A 60 -4.31 13.14 4.72
CA LEU A 60 -5.49 13.25 3.86
C LEU A 60 -6.30 14.50 4.19
N ARG A 61 -6.64 15.27 3.15
CA ARG A 61 -7.42 16.51 3.29
C ARG A 61 -8.32 16.71 2.10
N ARG A 62 -9.48 17.33 2.32
CA ARG A 62 -10.42 17.69 1.25
C ARG A 62 -9.77 18.70 0.31
N CYS A 63 -9.74 18.38 -0.99
CA CYS A 63 -9.23 19.24 -2.05
C CYS A 63 -10.39 19.93 -2.77
N ALA A 64 -10.64 21.22 -2.48
CA ALA A 64 -11.71 21.98 -3.14
C ALA A 64 -11.31 22.50 -4.54
N ARG A 65 -10.01 22.56 -4.83
CA ARG A 65 -9.45 22.98 -6.12
C ARG A 65 -8.13 22.28 -6.35
N LEU A 66 -7.94 21.71 -7.55
CA LEU A 66 -6.70 21.02 -7.91
C LEU A 66 -5.49 21.96 -7.83
N PRO A 67 -4.33 21.50 -7.32
CA PRO A 67 -3.08 22.24 -7.39
C PRO A 67 -2.71 22.57 -8.85
N PRO A 68 -2.16 23.77 -9.15
CA PRO A 68 -1.83 24.17 -10.53
C PRO A 68 -0.82 23.24 -11.23
N ASN A 69 0.05 22.57 -10.47
CA ASN A 69 1.04 21.62 -10.95
C ASN A 69 0.51 20.18 -11.03
N PHE A 70 -0.78 19.96 -10.76
CA PHE A 70 -1.41 18.64 -10.80
C PHE A 70 -2.53 18.60 -11.83
N ALA A 71 -2.14 18.41 -13.09
CA ALA A 71 -2.99 18.53 -14.27
C ALA A 71 -3.87 17.29 -14.53
N VAL A 72 -4.63 16.85 -13.51
CA VAL A 72 -5.67 15.82 -13.70
C VAL A 72 -6.85 16.42 -14.46
N THR A 73 -7.31 15.71 -15.50
CA THR A 73 -8.44 16.17 -16.35
C THR A 73 -9.72 15.37 -16.05
N PRO A 74 -10.91 15.90 -16.36
CA PRO A 74 -12.17 15.16 -16.19
C PRO A 74 -12.19 13.81 -16.93
N ALA A 75 -11.59 13.75 -18.12
CA ALA A 75 -11.54 12.51 -18.91
C ALA A 75 -10.74 11.39 -18.22
N MET A 76 -9.69 11.73 -17.46
CA MET A 76 -8.87 10.74 -16.74
C MET A 76 -9.64 10.05 -15.61
N VAL A 77 -10.62 10.74 -15.02
CA VAL A 77 -11.35 10.27 -13.83
C VAL A 77 -12.79 9.85 -14.11
N ALA A 78 -13.31 10.15 -15.31
CA ALA A 78 -14.68 9.80 -15.70
C ALA A 78 -15.06 8.33 -15.44
N PRO A 79 -14.20 7.32 -15.72
CA PRO A 79 -14.52 5.92 -15.42
C PRO A 79 -14.75 5.63 -13.93
N SER A 80 -14.08 6.39 -13.04
CA SER A 80 -14.14 6.20 -11.59
C SER A 80 -15.25 7.00 -10.91
N LEU A 81 -15.72 8.08 -11.53
CA LEU A 81 -16.76 8.96 -10.96
C LEU A 81 -18.18 8.49 -11.26
N GLY A 82 -18.35 7.51 -12.15
CA GLY A 82 -19.65 7.04 -12.61
C GLY A 82 -20.29 7.99 -13.64
N PRO A 83 -21.45 7.60 -14.21
CA PRO A 83 -22.18 8.46 -15.14
C PRO A 83 -22.68 9.71 -14.40
N HIS A 84 -22.53 10.87 -15.04
CA HIS A 84 -23.18 12.12 -14.63
C HIS A 84 -24.67 12.10 -14.97
#